data_AF-A0A4P9YY51-F1
#
_entry.id   AF-A0A4P9YY51-F1
#
_cell.length_a   1.000
_cell.length_b   1.000
_cell.length_c   1.000
_cell.angle_alpha   90.00
_cell.angle_beta   90.00
_cell.angle_gamma   90.00
#
_symmetry.space_group_name_H-M   'P 1'
#
loop_
_entity.id
_entity.type
_entity.pdbx_description
1 polymer ?
#
loop_
_entity_poly.entity_id
_entity_poly.type
_entity_poly.pdbx_seq_one_letter_code
_entity_poly.pdbx_strand_id
1 'polypeptide(L)'
;MEPQLGTDYLLNLYPYIRRFYHWFRRTQKGEIKRWGRSAPSKEAYRWRGRTLNHTLTSGLDDYPRGVPHPGELHLDLLCWMGYTAKTLKMMAVRLGEEDDADEYEQEYQNIVANIDALHWNEEEKIYCDLTVNHEDESEFVCHRGYITLFPLLLGLLPPDSEHLDHLLDLISDKKHLWTSYGLRSLSKKDPYYGQGENYWRGPIWMNMNYLALSSLHKNYATVEGPYQEKANKIYQQLRKNIVTNLYKQYTKTGFFWEQYSQVNGKGRRAHPFSGWSALVVLMMAEKY
;
A
#
# COMPACT_ATOMS: atom_id res chain seq x y z
N MET A 1 -6.91 27.69 -11.20
CA MET A 1 -5.60 27.80 -10.53
C MET A 1 -4.66 28.40 -11.55
N GLU A 2 -4.02 29.52 -11.24
CA GLU A 2 -2.98 30.06 -12.13
C GLU A 2 -1.81 29.06 -12.15
N PRO A 3 -1.46 28.48 -13.32
CA PRO A 3 -0.42 27.44 -13.41
C PRO A 3 0.94 27.89 -12.86
N GLN A 4 1.19 29.20 -12.88
CA GLN A 4 2.44 29.82 -12.42
C GLN A 4 2.58 29.77 -10.89
N LEU A 5 1.52 30.10 -10.14
CA LEU A 5 1.49 29.98 -8.67
C LEU A 5 1.76 28.55 -8.18
N GLY A 6 1.24 27.54 -8.89
CA GLY A 6 1.48 26.13 -8.55
C GLY A 6 2.92 25.70 -8.80
N THR A 7 3.52 26.17 -9.89
CA THR A 7 4.94 25.90 -10.20
C THR A 7 5.87 26.61 -9.22
N ASP A 8 5.61 27.87 -8.88
CA ASP A 8 6.42 28.63 -7.94
C ASP A 8 6.39 28.01 -6.53
N TYR A 9 5.22 27.52 -6.10
CA TYR A 9 5.11 26.77 -4.86
C TYR A 9 5.93 25.47 -4.90
N LEU A 10 5.87 24.74 -6.00
CA LEU A 10 6.60 23.48 -6.17
C LEU A 10 8.12 23.70 -6.20
N LEU A 11 8.61 24.75 -6.88
CA LEU A 11 10.03 25.15 -6.91
C LEU A 11 10.58 25.34 -5.49
N ASN A 12 9.82 25.99 -4.62
CA ASN A 12 10.24 26.24 -3.24
C ASN A 12 10.23 24.97 -2.37
N LEU A 13 9.27 24.05 -2.61
CA LEU A 13 9.10 22.85 -1.80
C LEU A 13 10.03 21.70 -2.23
N TYR A 14 10.33 21.62 -3.52
CA TYR A 14 11.03 20.51 -4.15
C TYR A 14 12.37 20.14 -3.49
N PRO A 15 13.28 21.08 -3.16
CA PRO A 15 14.55 20.76 -2.49
C PRO A 15 14.38 20.05 -1.13
N TYR A 16 13.29 20.34 -0.42
CA TYR A 16 13.00 19.71 0.88
C TYR A 16 12.44 18.31 0.72
N ILE A 17 11.54 18.08 -0.24
CA ILE A 17 11.02 16.74 -0.54
C ILE A 17 12.17 15.85 -1.02
N ARG A 18 12.99 16.35 -1.95
CA ARG A 18 14.19 15.65 -2.42
C ARG A 18 15.13 15.27 -1.28
N ARG A 19 15.45 16.23 -0.39
CA ARG A 19 16.30 15.97 0.78
C ARG A 19 15.72 14.89 1.69
N PHE A 20 14.42 14.96 1.97
CA PHE A 20 13.74 13.96 2.77
C PHE A 20 13.80 12.57 2.11
N TYR A 21 13.53 12.50 0.81
CA TYR A 21 13.57 11.25 0.06
C TYR A 21 14.95 10.58 0.10
N HIS A 22 16.03 11.31 -0.19
CA HIS A 22 17.38 10.73 -0.13
C HIS A 22 17.79 10.32 1.30
N TRP A 23 17.40 11.09 2.31
CA TRP A 23 17.60 10.69 3.72
C TRP A 23 16.86 9.39 4.04
N PHE A 24 15.58 9.30 3.64
CA PHE A 24 14.75 8.14 3.93
C PHE A 24 15.24 6.90 3.19
N ARG A 25 15.55 7.04 1.88
CA ARG A 25 16.16 6.01 1.03
C ARG A 25 17.44 5.44 1.64
N ARG A 26 18.35 6.32 2.08
CA ARG A 26 19.63 5.91 2.68
C ARG A 26 19.44 5.21 4.03
N THR A 27 18.57 5.72 4.89
CA THR A 27 18.45 5.25 6.28
C THR A 27 17.65 3.96 6.41
N GLN A 28 16.72 3.71 5.51
CA GLN A 28 15.89 2.50 5.53
C GLN A 28 16.43 1.35 4.67
N LYS A 29 17.62 1.50 4.08
CA LYS A 29 18.19 0.51 3.15
C LYS A 29 18.30 -0.89 3.78
N GLY A 30 17.85 -1.90 3.06
CA GLY A 30 17.94 -3.31 3.43
C GLY A 30 19.16 -3.99 2.78
N GLU A 31 19.49 -5.17 3.28
CA GLU A 31 20.58 -6.00 2.77
C GLU A 31 20.02 -7.13 1.90
N ILE A 32 20.54 -7.25 0.67
CA ILE A 32 20.13 -8.29 -0.29
C ILE A 32 21.15 -9.43 -0.25
N LYS A 33 22.38 -9.17 -0.72
CA LYS A 33 23.43 -10.19 -0.95
C LYS A 33 23.88 -10.92 0.31
N ARG A 34 23.84 -10.25 1.47
CA ARG A 34 24.27 -10.83 2.75
C ARG A 34 23.48 -12.09 3.12
N TRP A 35 22.23 -12.19 2.67
CA TRP A 35 21.28 -13.24 3.04
C TRP A 35 20.94 -14.15 1.84
N GLY A 36 21.87 -14.30 0.90
CA GLY A 36 21.72 -15.20 -0.25
C GLY A 36 20.69 -14.77 -1.30
N ARG A 37 20.13 -13.55 -1.20
CA ARG A 37 19.11 -13.05 -2.14
C ARG A 37 19.75 -12.50 -3.41
N SER A 38 19.01 -12.60 -4.52
CA SER A 38 19.35 -12.02 -5.81
C SER A 38 18.26 -11.04 -6.24
N ALA A 39 18.65 -9.89 -6.77
CA ALA A 39 17.73 -8.90 -7.32
C ALA A 39 18.42 -8.11 -8.44
N PRO A 40 17.67 -7.59 -9.43
CA PRO A 40 18.20 -6.76 -10.51
C PRO A 40 18.98 -5.53 -10.03
N SER A 41 18.58 -4.95 -8.89
CA SER A 41 19.20 -3.74 -8.33
C SER A 41 19.46 -3.84 -6.83
N LYS A 42 20.06 -2.79 -6.26
CA LYS A 42 20.30 -2.65 -4.81
C LYS A 42 19.10 -2.06 -4.05
N GLU A 43 17.95 -1.91 -4.70
CA GLU A 43 16.74 -1.33 -4.12
C GLU A 43 16.00 -2.35 -3.25
N ALA A 44 16.30 -2.33 -1.96
CA ALA A 44 15.57 -3.11 -0.97
C ALA A 44 15.56 -2.35 0.34
N TYR A 45 14.49 -2.49 1.11
CA TYR A 45 14.24 -1.62 2.26
C TYR A 45 13.67 -2.37 3.44
N ARG A 46 14.00 -1.89 4.65
CA ARG A 46 13.49 -2.44 5.90
C ARG A 46 13.25 -1.32 6.91
N TRP A 47 12.01 -1.24 7.38
CA TRP A 47 11.59 -0.45 8.53
C TRP A 47 12.54 -0.63 9.71
N ARG A 48 13.14 0.50 10.15
CA ARG A 48 13.94 0.56 11.36
C ARG A 48 13.08 0.77 12.60
N GLY A 49 13.60 0.38 13.77
CA GLY A 49 12.99 0.66 15.07
C GLY A 49 11.78 -0.17 15.45
N ARG A 50 11.49 -1.27 14.73
CA ARG A 50 10.41 -2.18 15.09
C ARG A 50 10.76 -3.04 16.30
N THR A 51 9.72 -3.47 17.02
CA THR A 51 9.80 -4.44 18.11
C THR A 51 9.25 -5.80 17.64
N LEU A 52 9.18 -6.77 18.55
CA LEU A 52 8.63 -8.09 18.27
C LEU A 52 7.19 -8.03 17.73
N ASN A 53 6.34 -7.22 18.37
CA ASN A 53 4.91 -7.20 18.08
C ASN A 53 4.45 -5.96 17.31
N HIS A 54 5.31 -4.96 17.12
CA HIS A 54 4.92 -3.69 16.51
C HIS A 54 5.95 -3.14 15.52
N THR A 55 5.46 -2.63 14.39
CA THR A 55 6.23 -1.88 13.40
C THR A 55 5.64 -0.48 13.23
N LEU A 56 5.76 0.34 14.29
CA LEU A 56 5.18 1.69 14.36
C LEU A 56 5.61 2.59 13.18
N THR A 57 6.85 2.44 12.73
CA THR A 57 7.39 3.24 11.62
C THR A 57 6.69 2.98 10.28
N SER A 58 5.98 1.85 10.13
CA SER A 58 5.16 1.57 8.93
C SER A 58 3.80 2.26 8.94
N GLY A 59 3.33 2.73 10.10
CA GLY A 59 1.96 3.21 10.31
C GLY A 59 0.90 2.10 10.39
N LEU A 60 1.29 0.83 10.24
CA LEU A 60 0.45 -0.35 10.42
C LEU A 60 0.92 -1.14 11.65
N ASP A 61 0.83 -0.49 12.81
CA ASP A 61 1.51 -0.84 14.06
C ASP A 61 1.53 -2.33 14.41
N ASP A 62 0.37 -2.96 14.60
CA ASP A 62 0.23 -4.36 14.99
C ASP A 62 0.06 -5.32 13.79
N TYR A 63 0.23 -4.86 12.55
CA TYR A 63 0.13 -5.75 11.38
C TYR A 63 1.17 -6.87 11.52
N PRO A 64 0.78 -8.15 11.34
CA PRO A 64 1.68 -9.27 11.57
C PRO A 64 2.86 -9.24 10.59
N ARG A 65 4.04 -9.46 11.15
CA ARG A 65 5.31 -9.50 10.44
C ARG A 65 6.14 -10.67 11.00
N GLY A 66 7.26 -10.98 10.37
CA GLY A 66 8.17 -12.03 10.81
C GLY A 66 8.83 -11.72 12.16
N VAL A 67 9.58 -12.70 12.67
CA VAL A 67 10.46 -12.48 13.82
C VAL A 67 11.47 -11.39 13.45
N PRO A 68 11.64 -10.34 14.28
CA PRO A 68 12.53 -9.24 13.94
C PRO A 68 13.94 -9.72 13.65
N HIS A 69 14.47 -9.30 12.50
CA HIS A 69 15.80 -9.69 12.06
C HIS A 69 16.45 -8.55 11.25
N PRO A 70 17.75 -8.28 11.39
CA PRO A 70 18.43 -7.25 10.60
C PRO A 70 18.30 -7.44 9.08
N GLY A 71 18.10 -8.70 8.66
CA GLY A 71 17.89 -9.12 7.27
C GLY A 71 16.45 -9.09 6.78
N GLU A 72 15.47 -8.56 7.52
CA GLU A 72 14.13 -8.39 6.93
C GLU A 72 14.16 -7.46 5.71
N LEU A 73 13.21 -7.63 4.78
CA LEU A 73 12.89 -6.67 3.74
C LEU A 73 11.38 -6.51 3.71
N HIS A 74 10.90 -5.26 3.72
CA HIS A 74 9.48 -4.95 3.84
C HIS A 74 8.91 -4.45 2.52
N LEU A 75 7.91 -5.18 2.02
CA LEU A 75 7.27 -4.96 0.72
C LEU A 75 6.62 -3.57 0.66
N ASP A 76 5.84 -3.22 1.67
CA ASP A 76 5.12 -1.96 1.75
C ASP A 76 6.08 -0.76 1.68
N LEU A 77 7.23 -0.86 2.33
CA LEU A 77 8.26 0.17 2.29
C LEU A 77 8.89 0.30 0.90
N LEU A 78 9.25 -0.83 0.26
CA LEU A 78 9.75 -0.80 -1.12
C LEU A 78 8.74 -0.14 -2.06
N CYS A 79 7.44 -0.43 -1.90
CA CYS A 79 6.37 0.17 -2.68
C CYS A 79 6.25 1.69 -2.42
N TRP A 80 6.35 2.15 -1.16
CA TRP A 80 6.38 3.58 -0.84
C TRP A 80 7.57 4.30 -1.49
N MET A 81 8.74 3.67 -1.51
CA MET A 81 9.93 4.22 -2.17
C MET A 81 9.70 4.37 -3.68
N GLY A 82 9.08 3.38 -4.32
CA GLY A 82 8.77 3.42 -5.76
C GLY A 82 7.74 4.49 -6.11
N TYR A 83 6.65 4.58 -5.33
CA TYR A 83 5.65 5.63 -5.52
C TYR A 83 6.24 7.03 -5.32
N THR A 84 7.14 7.19 -4.36
CA THR A 84 7.81 8.47 -4.11
C THR A 84 8.78 8.84 -5.23
N ALA A 85 9.58 7.89 -5.74
CA ALA A 85 10.45 8.10 -6.90
C ALA A 85 9.63 8.54 -8.14
N LYS A 86 8.53 7.83 -8.45
CA LYS A 86 7.61 8.20 -9.54
C LYS A 86 7.06 9.61 -9.37
N THR A 87 6.68 9.99 -8.15
CA THR A 87 6.14 11.32 -7.84
C THR A 87 7.21 12.40 -8.00
N LEU A 88 8.43 12.16 -7.50
CA LEU A 88 9.56 13.08 -7.64
C LEU A 88 9.98 13.26 -9.09
N LYS A 89 9.98 12.19 -9.90
CA LYS A 89 10.16 12.30 -11.36
C LYS A 89 9.16 13.25 -11.98
N MET A 90 7.87 13.11 -11.66
CA MET A 90 6.82 14.00 -12.20
C MET A 90 7.04 15.46 -11.78
N MET A 91 7.52 15.70 -10.55
CA MET A 91 7.88 17.04 -10.09
C MET A 91 9.09 17.57 -10.86
N ALA A 92 10.17 16.80 -10.96
CA ALA A 92 11.40 17.17 -11.66
C ALA A 92 11.13 17.55 -13.13
N VAL A 93 10.38 16.73 -13.86
CA VAL A 93 9.94 17.03 -15.24
C VAL A 93 9.15 18.34 -15.31
N ARG A 94 8.25 18.59 -14.35
CA ARG A 94 7.45 19.82 -14.32
C ARG A 94 8.28 21.08 -14.10
N LEU A 95 9.40 20.94 -13.39
CA LEU A 95 10.33 22.01 -13.01
C LEU A 95 11.48 22.20 -14.02
N GLY A 96 11.68 21.24 -14.94
CA GLY A 96 12.80 21.26 -15.88
C GLY A 96 14.11 20.71 -15.31
N GLU A 97 14.05 19.94 -14.23
CA GLU A 97 15.20 19.29 -13.58
C GLU A 97 15.46 17.92 -14.24
N GLU A 98 16.06 17.92 -15.43
CA GLU A 98 16.21 16.72 -16.27
C GLU A 98 17.06 15.62 -15.61
N ASP A 99 18.21 15.98 -15.02
CA ASP A 99 19.10 15.02 -14.35
C ASP A 99 18.40 14.31 -13.17
N ASP A 100 17.64 15.06 -12.37
CA ASP A 100 16.87 14.50 -11.26
C ASP A 100 15.74 13.60 -11.79
N ALA A 101 15.08 13.95 -12.90
CA ALA A 101 14.04 13.14 -13.51
C ALA A 101 14.57 11.77 -13.98
N ASP A 102 15.74 11.73 -14.60
CA ASP A 102 16.40 10.50 -15.04
C ASP A 102 16.86 9.64 -13.86
N GLU A 103 17.39 10.27 -12.80
CA GLU A 103 17.73 9.57 -11.54
C GLU A 103 16.48 8.85 -10.97
N TYR A 104 15.37 9.58 -10.82
CA TYR A 104 14.15 9.02 -10.24
C TYR A 104 13.45 8.00 -11.13
N GLU A 105 13.55 8.11 -12.46
CA GLU A 105 13.07 7.07 -13.36
C GLU A 105 13.86 5.78 -13.18
N GLN A 106 15.19 5.87 -13.13
CA GLN A 106 16.03 4.70 -12.95
C GLN A 106 15.80 4.04 -11.58
N GLU A 107 15.62 4.83 -10.52
CA GLU A 107 15.25 4.33 -9.20
C GLU A 107 13.87 3.66 -9.20
N TYR A 108 12.86 4.26 -9.83
CA TYR A 108 11.52 3.70 -9.97
C TYR A 108 11.55 2.35 -10.69
N GLN A 109 12.22 2.25 -11.84
CA GLN A 109 12.34 1.02 -12.60
C GLN A 109 13.04 -0.09 -11.79
N ASN A 110 14.12 0.27 -11.10
CA ASN A 110 14.85 -0.64 -10.22
C ASN A 110 13.99 -1.17 -9.06
N ILE A 111 13.14 -0.31 -8.49
CA ILE A 111 12.21 -0.67 -7.42
C ILE A 111 11.12 -1.60 -7.93
N VAL A 112 10.48 -1.27 -9.07
CA VAL A 112 9.43 -2.12 -9.66
C VAL A 112 9.97 -3.51 -10.00
N ALA A 113 11.16 -3.59 -10.61
CA ALA A 113 11.81 -4.87 -10.89
C ALA A 113 12.11 -5.68 -9.61
N ASN A 114 12.51 -5.00 -8.53
CA ASN A 114 12.79 -5.65 -7.25
C ASN A 114 11.52 -6.06 -6.48
N ILE A 115 10.35 -5.46 -6.73
CA ILE A 115 9.07 -5.91 -6.14
C ILE A 115 8.81 -7.37 -6.55
N ASP A 116 8.88 -7.68 -7.83
CA ASP A 116 8.69 -9.05 -8.32
C ASP A 116 9.85 -9.95 -7.92
N ALA A 117 11.10 -9.52 -8.15
CA ALA A 117 12.27 -10.38 -7.92
C ALA A 117 12.48 -10.79 -6.44
N LEU A 118 12.07 -9.95 -5.49
CA LEU A 118 12.27 -10.22 -4.06
C LEU A 118 10.99 -10.64 -3.35
N HIS A 119 9.86 -10.03 -3.65
CA HIS A 119 8.69 -10.13 -2.79
C HIS A 119 7.58 -11.02 -3.32
N TRP A 120 7.66 -11.50 -4.57
CA TRP A 120 6.67 -12.42 -5.12
C TRP A 120 6.93 -13.86 -4.67
N ASN A 121 5.95 -14.47 -4.00
CA ASN A 121 5.99 -15.89 -3.66
C ASN A 121 5.21 -16.69 -4.71
N GLU A 122 5.93 -17.52 -5.47
CA GLU A 122 5.37 -18.31 -6.57
C GLU A 122 4.39 -19.40 -6.13
N GLU A 123 4.58 -19.98 -4.95
CA GLU A 123 3.70 -21.04 -4.43
C GLU A 123 2.37 -20.47 -3.94
N GLU A 124 2.43 -19.37 -3.19
CA GLU A 124 1.26 -18.74 -2.59
C GLU A 124 0.55 -17.74 -3.51
N LYS A 125 1.18 -17.38 -4.64
CA LYS A 125 0.72 -16.40 -5.65
C LYS A 125 0.35 -15.05 -5.03
N ILE A 126 1.21 -14.55 -4.15
CA ILE A 126 1.05 -13.28 -3.45
C ILE A 126 2.40 -12.61 -3.19
N TYR A 127 2.36 -11.30 -2.94
CA TYR A 127 3.51 -10.58 -2.41
C TYR A 127 3.61 -10.66 -0.90
N CYS A 128 4.83 -10.83 -0.40
CA CYS A 128 5.14 -11.04 1.00
C CYS A 128 6.33 -10.20 1.45
N ASP A 129 6.46 -9.96 2.75
CA ASP A 129 7.73 -9.52 3.30
C ASP A 129 8.76 -10.66 3.23
N LEU A 130 10.03 -10.32 3.43
CA LEU A 130 11.10 -11.31 3.60
C LEU A 130 11.70 -11.19 4.99
N THR A 131 12.13 -12.31 5.55
CA THR A 131 13.03 -12.36 6.71
C THR A 131 14.12 -13.41 6.48
N VAL A 132 14.88 -13.71 7.53
CA VAL A 132 15.91 -14.74 7.54
C VAL A 132 15.60 -15.70 8.68
N ASN A 133 15.63 -16.99 8.39
CA ASN A 133 15.36 -18.04 9.36
C ASN A 133 16.58 -18.31 10.27
N HIS A 134 16.47 -19.30 11.15
CA HIS A 134 17.56 -19.66 12.09
C HIS A 134 18.79 -20.28 11.42
N GLU A 135 18.69 -20.66 10.14
CA GLU A 135 19.75 -21.26 9.34
C GLU A 135 20.40 -20.22 8.40
N ASP A 136 20.15 -18.93 8.63
CA ASP A 136 20.60 -17.79 7.81
C ASP A 136 20.06 -17.80 6.36
N GLU A 137 18.97 -18.53 6.11
CA GLU A 137 18.31 -18.59 4.79
C GLU A 137 17.15 -17.59 4.69
N SER A 138 16.96 -17.03 3.49
CA SER A 138 15.85 -16.11 3.22
C SER A 138 14.51 -16.85 3.20
N GLU A 139 13.51 -16.32 3.91
CA GLU A 139 12.16 -16.87 3.94
C GLU A 139 11.10 -15.80 3.68
N PHE A 140 9.97 -16.20 3.10
CA PHE A 140 8.82 -15.33 2.90
C PHE A 140 7.94 -15.26 4.15
N VAL A 141 7.51 -14.06 4.50
CA VAL A 141 6.54 -13.80 5.57
C VAL A 141 5.22 -13.34 4.94
N CYS A 142 4.33 -14.30 4.72
CA CYS A 142 3.12 -14.12 3.94
C CYS A 142 1.86 -13.91 4.81
N HIS A 143 1.53 -12.65 5.06
CA HIS A 143 0.27 -12.27 5.73
C HIS A 143 -0.67 -11.57 4.75
N ARG A 144 -1.63 -12.31 4.19
CA ARG A 144 -2.61 -11.79 3.22
C ARG A 144 -3.41 -10.63 3.83
N GLY A 145 -3.23 -9.44 3.31
CA GLY A 145 -3.87 -8.23 3.83
C GLY A 145 -3.38 -6.99 3.09
N TYR A 146 -3.50 -5.83 3.72
CA TYR A 146 -3.11 -4.57 3.09
C TYR A 146 -1.67 -4.59 2.58
N ILE A 147 -0.72 -5.19 3.32
CA ILE A 147 0.70 -5.27 2.91
C ILE A 147 0.86 -5.99 1.56
N THR A 148 0.27 -7.17 1.42
CA THR A 148 0.25 -7.93 0.16
C THR A 148 -0.28 -7.13 -1.03
N LEU A 149 -1.18 -6.17 -0.78
CA LEU A 149 -1.80 -5.38 -1.83
C LEU A 149 -0.98 -4.15 -2.24
N PHE A 150 0.08 -3.77 -1.53
CA PHE A 150 0.79 -2.49 -1.78
C PHE A 150 1.20 -2.25 -3.24
N PRO A 151 1.73 -3.25 -3.99
CA PRO A 151 2.02 -3.07 -5.41
C PRO A 151 0.79 -2.63 -6.22
N LEU A 152 -0.37 -3.21 -5.94
CA LEU A 152 -1.65 -2.80 -6.53
C LEU A 152 -2.09 -1.44 -5.99
N LEU A 153 -2.10 -1.23 -4.67
CA LEU A 153 -2.61 0.00 -4.02
C LEU A 153 -1.91 1.27 -4.52
N LEU A 154 -0.63 1.17 -4.88
CA LEU A 154 0.17 2.30 -5.36
C LEU A 154 0.34 2.32 -6.88
N GLY A 155 -0.31 1.41 -7.61
CA GLY A 155 -0.28 1.39 -9.08
C GLY A 155 1.09 1.09 -9.66
N LEU A 156 1.80 0.14 -9.06
CA LEU A 156 3.18 -0.24 -9.41
C LEU A 156 3.24 -1.48 -10.30
N LEU A 157 2.11 -2.15 -10.55
CA LEU A 157 2.03 -3.29 -11.46
C LEU A 157 1.61 -2.86 -12.86
N PRO A 158 2.18 -3.45 -13.92
CA PRO A 158 1.63 -3.35 -15.26
C PRO A 158 0.18 -3.84 -15.32
N PRO A 159 -0.70 -3.23 -16.13
CA PRO A 159 -2.11 -3.62 -16.24
C PRO A 159 -2.33 -5.01 -16.88
N ASP A 160 -1.30 -5.57 -17.50
CA ASP A 160 -1.25 -6.89 -18.12
C ASP A 160 -0.47 -7.93 -17.30
N SER A 161 0.03 -7.56 -16.12
CA SER A 161 0.75 -8.50 -15.24
C SER A 161 -0.17 -9.61 -14.71
N GLU A 162 0.23 -10.87 -14.81
CA GLU A 162 -0.51 -11.99 -14.21
C GLU A 162 -0.62 -11.87 -12.67
N HIS A 163 0.35 -11.22 -12.02
CA HIS A 163 0.31 -10.97 -10.57
C HIS A 163 -0.87 -10.07 -10.19
N LEU A 164 -1.29 -9.16 -11.08
CA LEU A 164 -2.47 -8.33 -10.88
C LEU A 164 -3.73 -9.19 -10.76
N ASP A 165 -3.87 -10.24 -11.58
CA ASP A 165 -5.05 -11.10 -11.57
C ASP A 165 -5.26 -11.77 -10.20
N HIS A 166 -4.17 -12.30 -9.64
CA HIS A 166 -4.13 -12.91 -8.32
C HIS A 166 -4.46 -11.92 -7.20
N LEU A 167 -3.97 -10.68 -7.30
CA LEU A 167 -4.32 -9.63 -6.32
C LEU A 167 -5.79 -9.20 -6.43
N LEU A 168 -6.35 -9.13 -7.65
CA LEU A 168 -7.77 -8.84 -7.86
C LEU A 168 -8.66 -9.97 -7.31
N ASP A 169 -8.25 -11.23 -7.44
CA ASP A 169 -8.92 -12.36 -6.78
C ASP A 169 -8.86 -12.23 -5.25
N LEU A 170 -7.69 -11.94 -4.69
CA LEU A 170 -7.52 -11.79 -3.24
C LEU A 170 -8.39 -10.64 -2.69
N ILE A 171 -8.42 -9.49 -3.36
CA ILE A 171 -9.24 -8.34 -2.96
C ILE A 171 -10.71 -8.74 -2.93
N SER A 172 -11.19 -9.47 -3.94
CA SER A 172 -12.61 -9.81 -4.11
C SER A 172 -13.07 -11.08 -3.39
N ASP A 173 -12.16 -11.82 -2.72
CA ASP A 173 -12.51 -13.02 -1.97
C ASP A 173 -13.09 -12.71 -0.56
N LYS A 174 -14.34 -13.12 -0.34
CA LYS A 174 -15.07 -13.03 0.94
C LYS A 174 -14.43 -13.85 2.07
N LYS A 175 -13.72 -14.92 1.73
CA LYS A 175 -12.98 -15.76 2.69
C LYS A 175 -11.70 -15.09 3.17
N HIS A 176 -11.21 -14.08 2.43
CA HIS A 176 -10.03 -13.29 2.78
C HIS A 176 -10.43 -11.84 3.11
N LEU A 177 -10.30 -10.91 2.16
CA LEU A 177 -10.34 -9.48 2.43
C LEU A 177 -11.70 -8.83 2.19
N TRP A 178 -12.56 -9.42 1.37
CA TRP A 178 -13.79 -8.76 0.94
C TRP A 178 -14.88 -8.76 2.01
N THR A 179 -15.52 -7.60 2.19
CA THR A 179 -16.73 -7.43 3.03
C THR A 179 -17.76 -6.54 2.36
N SER A 180 -18.99 -6.54 2.89
CA SER A 180 -20.05 -5.59 2.50
C SER A 180 -19.83 -4.16 2.99
N TYR A 181 -18.70 -3.87 3.66
CA TYR A 181 -18.40 -2.60 4.31
C TYR A 181 -17.05 -1.98 3.89
N GLY A 182 -16.28 -2.68 3.03
CA GLY A 182 -14.90 -2.34 2.64
C GLY A 182 -13.95 -3.54 2.74
N LEU A 183 -12.67 -3.33 2.44
CA LEU A 183 -11.61 -4.34 2.54
C LEU A 183 -11.08 -4.46 3.97
N ARG A 184 -10.98 -5.69 4.48
CA ARG A 184 -10.32 -5.99 5.76
C ARG A 184 -8.84 -5.66 5.67
N SER A 185 -8.25 -5.18 6.77
CA SER A 185 -6.80 -5.00 6.84
C SER A 185 -6.03 -6.30 6.77
N LEU A 186 -6.58 -7.37 7.34
CA LEU A 186 -5.97 -8.70 7.37
C LEU A 186 -7.01 -9.77 6.99
N SER A 187 -6.55 -10.79 6.28
CA SER A 187 -7.32 -11.96 5.86
C SER A 187 -7.98 -12.65 7.05
N LYS A 188 -9.26 -13.04 6.89
CA LYS A 188 -9.98 -13.83 7.90
C LYS A 188 -9.34 -15.19 8.20
N LYS A 189 -8.54 -15.72 7.26
CA LYS A 189 -7.80 -16.98 7.44
C LYS A 189 -6.43 -16.79 8.11
N ASP A 190 -5.98 -15.57 8.30
CA ASP A 190 -4.66 -15.33 8.91
C ASP A 190 -4.70 -15.71 10.41
N PRO A 191 -3.67 -16.40 10.95
CA PRO A 191 -3.64 -16.77 12.37
C PRO A 191 -3.77 -15.59 13.34
N TYR A 192 -3.34 -14.40 12.93
CA TYR A 192 -3.40 -13.18 13.74
C TYR A 192 -4.73 -12.43 13.59
N TYR A 193 -5.65 -12.90 12.74
CA TYR A 193 -6.93 -12.23 12.52
C TYR A 193 -7.75 -12.08 13.80
N GLY A 194 -8.07 -10.84 14.15
CA GLY A 194 -8.83 -10.52 15.35
C GLY A 194 -8.06 -10.59 16.66
N GLN A 195 -6.77 -10.94 16.65
CA GLN A 195 -5.95 -11.16 17.84
C GLN A 195 -5.29 -9.86 18.35
N GLY A 196 -4.83 -9.89 19.60
CA GLY A 196 -4.09 -8.79 20.22
C GLY A 196 -4.91 -7.51 20.33
N GLU A 197 -4.30 -6.37 20.00
CA GLU A 197 -4.98 -5.07 19.99
C GLU A 197 -6.04 -4.96 18.89
N ASN A 198 -5.93 -5.81 17.86
CA ASN A 198 -6.87 -5.91 16.75
C ASN A 198 -7.10 -4.55 16.09
N TYR A 199 -6.01 -3.88 15.72
CA TYR A 199 -6.02 -2.57 15.08
C TYR A 199 -5.89 -2.73 13.56
N TRP A 200 -4.79 -3.29 13.10
CA TRP A 200 -4.52 -3.65 11.70
C TRP A 200 -4.71 -5.14 11.40
N ARG A 201 -5.38 -5.88 12.29
CA ARG A 201 -5.61 -7.33 12.19
C ARG A 201 -7.04 -7.75 11.82
N GLY A 202 -7.73 -6.96 11.01
CA GLY A 202 -9.06 -7.28 10.51
C GLY A 202 -9.96 -6.07 10.24
N PRO A 203 -9.96 -5.01 11.07
CA PRO A 203 -10.79 -3.83 10.84
C PRO A 203 -10.56 -3.17 9.47
N ILE A 204 -11.53 -2.35 9.07
CA ILE A 204 -11.57 -1.70 7.76
C ILE A 204 -11.15 -0.23 7.94
N TRP A 205 -10.13 0.19 7.18
CA TRP A 205 -9.53 1.52 7.26
C TRP A 205 -9.70 2.30 5.95
N MET A 206 -10.15 3.54 6.06
CA MET A 206 -10.56 4.33 4.88
C MET A 206 -9.39 4.86 4.05
N ASN A 207 -8.24 5.13 4.65
CA ASN A 207 -7.01 5.47 3.91
C ASN A 207 -6.60 4.34 2.94
N MET A 208 -6.54 3.09 3.42
CA MET A 208 -6.13 1.95 2.57
C MET A 208 -7.19 1.60 1.53
N ASN A 209 -8.47 1.69 1.90
CA ASN A 209 -9.56 1.51 0.95
C ASN A 209 -9.63 2.64 -0.11
N TYR A 210 -9.24 3.86 0.25
CA TYR A 210 -9.10 4.96 -0.70
C TYR A 210 -8.01 4.67 -1.72
N LEU A 211 -6.83 4.22 -1.28
CA LEU A 211 -5.75 3.83 -2.19
C LEU A 211 -6.20 2.70 -3.13
N ALA A 212 -6.91 1.70 -2.62
CA ALA A 212 -7.46 0.61 -3.44
C ALA A 212 -8.40 1.15 -4.52
N LEU A 213 -9.37 1.99 -4.16
CA LEU A 213 -10.30 2.58 -5.12
C LEU A 213 -9.58 3.50 -6.12
N SER A 214 -8.67 4.33 -5.65
CA SER A 214 -7.87 5.24 -6.48
C SER A 214 -7.07 4.46 -7.52
N SER A 215 -6.38 3.40 -7.10
CA SER A 215 -5.56 2.62 -8.02
C SER A 215 -6.39 1.79 -8.98
N LEU A 216 -7.45 1.12 -8.50
CA LEU A 216 -8.39 0.42 -9.37
C LEU A 216 -8.96 1.37 -10.42
N HIS A 217 -9.38 2.58 -10.04
CA HIS A 217 -9.93 3.55 -10.96
C HIS A 217 -8.88 4.03 -11.98
N LYS A 218 -7.74 4.56 -11.50
CA LYS A 218 -6.75 5.23 -12.34
C LYS A 218 -5.91 4.30 -13.20
N ASN A 219 -5.59 3.12 -12.71
CA ASN A 219 -4.53 2.28 -13.29
C ASN A 219 -5.06 1.01 -13.98
N TYR A 220 -6.27 0.55 -13.63
CA TYR A 220 -6.71 -0.79 -14.06
C TYR A 220 -8.13 -0.84 -14.64
N ALA A 221 -9.09 -0.08 -14.09
CA ALA A 221 -10.49 -0.10 -14.55
C ALA A 221 -10.71 0.73 -15.83
N THR A 222 -9.93 1.79 -16.02
CA THR A 222 -10.03 2.70 -17.17
C THR A 222 -8.87 2.55 -18.16
N VAL A 223 -7.97 1.59 -17.93
CA VAL A 223 -6.81 1.32 -18.78
C VAL A 223 -7.05 0.00 -19.51
N GLU A 224 -6.74 -0.04 -20.81
CA GLU A 224 -6.86 -1.26 -21.61
C GLU A 224 -5.93 -2.35 -21.06
N GLY A 225 -6.45 -3.56 -20.91
CA GLY A 225 -5.70 -4.71 -20.42
C GLY A 225 -6.60 -5.91 -20.15
N PRO A 226 -6.03 -7.12 -20.01
CA PRO A 226 -6.79 -8.36 -19.85
C PRO A 226 -7.67 -8.37 -18.59
N TYR A 227 -7.34 -7.57 -17.57
CA TYR A 227 -8.04 -7.54 -16.28
C TYR A 227 -8.93 -6.31 -16.08
N GLN A 228 -9.12 -5.48 -17.12
CA GLN A 228 -9.85 -4.23 -17.04
C GLN A 228 -11.29 -4.41 -16.51
N GLU A 229 -12.03 -5.36 -17.07
CA GLU A 229 -13.42 -5.62 -16.68
C GLU A 229 -13.51 -6.10 -15.22
N LYS A 230 -12.60 -6.99 -14.81
CA LYS A 230 -12.49 -7.50 -13.43
C LYS A 230 -12.22 -6.36 -12.45
N ALA A 231 -11.24 -5.51 -12.75
CA ALA A 231 -10.90 -4.35 -11.94
C ALA A 231 -12.07 -3.35 -11.83
N ASN A 232 -12.75 -3.06 -12.93
CA ASN A 232 -13.92 -2.16 -12.93
C ASN A 232 -15.07 -2.71 -12.06
N LYS A 233 -15.37 -4.01 -12.18
CA LYS A 233 -16.41 -4.65 -11.35
C LYS A 233 -16.09 -4.56 -9.85
N ILE A 234 -14.83 -4.81 -9.48
CA ILE A 234 -14.35 -4.70 -8.10
C ILE A 234 -14.46 -3.26 -7.61
N TYR A 235 -13.99 -2.29 -8.40
CA TYR A 235 -14.08 -0.86 -8.09
C TYR A 235 -15.51 -0.42 -7.77
N GLN A 236 -16.45 -0.70 -8.69
CA GLN A 236 -17.85 -0.30 -8.55
C GLN A 236 -18.48 -0.86 -7.29
N GLN A 237 -18.28 -2.16 -7.03
CA GLN A 237 -18.88 -2.81 -5.86
C GLN A 237 -18.21 -2.37 -4.54
N LEU A 238 -16.88 -2.22 -4.52
CA LEU A 238 -16.15 -1.78 -3.32
C LEU A 238 -16.55 -0.36 -2.93
N ARG A 239 -16.60 0.56 -3.90
CA ARG A 239 -17.02 1.95 -3.68
C ARG A 239 -18.42 2.01 -3.11
N LYS A 240 -19.36 1.28 -3.71
CA LYS A 240 -20.75 1.18 -3.22
C LYS A 240 -20.80 0.68 -1.78
N ASN A 241 -20.06 -0.38 -1.44
CA ASN A 241 -20.03 -0.95 -0.09
C ASN A 241 -19.53 0.07 0.95
N ILE A 242 -18.41 0.75 0.65
CA ILE A 242 -17.80 1.73 1.56
C ILE A 242 -18.74 2.93 1.76
N VAL A 243 -19.19 3.57 0.69
CA VAL A 243 -20.05 4.75 0.76
C VAL A 243 -21.36 4.43 1.49
N THR A 244 -21.98 3.29 1.18
CA THR A 244 -23.20 2.85 1.84
C THR A 244 -22.99 2.64 3.34
N ASN A 245 -21.89 2.00 3.73
CA ASN A 245 -21.63 1.75 5.15
C ASN A 245 -21.35 3.05 5.91
N LEU A 246 -20.47 3.91 5.38
CA LEU A 246 -20.13 5.17 6.03
C LEU A 246 -21.34 6.09 6.17
N TYR A 247 -22.17 6.19 5.13
CA TYR A 247 -23.42 6.94 5.19
C TYR A 247 -24.37 6.38 6.28
N LYS A 248 -24.53 5.05 6.35
CA LYS A 248 -25.35 4.41 7.40
C LYS A 248 -24.81 4.65 8.80
N GLN A 249 -23.49 4.59 9.01
CA GLN A 249 -22.90 4.87 10.32
C GLN A 249 -23.04 6.34 10.69
N TYR A 250 -22.79 7.25 9.74
CA TYR A 250 -22.92 8.69 9.96
C TYR A 250 -24.37 9.08 10.30
N THR A 251 -25.35 8.64 9.50
CA THR A 251 -26.77 8.91 9.77
C THR A 251 -27.26 8.34 11.09
N LYS A 252 -26.75 7.17 11.50
CA LYS A 252 -27.13 6.53 12.76
C LYS A 252 -26.45 7.16 13.99
N THR A 253 -25.20 7.59 13.87
CA THR A 253 -24.36 7.97 15.03
C THR A 253 -23.96 9.44 15.07
N GLY A 254 -24.13 10.17 13.97
CA GLY A 254 -23.70 11.56 13.80
C GLY A 254 -22.21 11.74 13.47
N PHE A 255 -21.42 10.66 13.39
CA PHE A 255 -19.96 10.76 13.30
C PHE A 255 -19.32 9.83 12.26
N PHE A 256 -18.14 10.25 11.78
CA PHE A 256 -17.16 9.36 11.18
C PHE A 256 -16.24 8.77 12.26
N TRP A 257 -15.77 7.57 12.00
CA TRP A 257 -14.95 6.79 12.91
C TRP A 257 -13.59 6.49 12.28
N GLU A 258 -12.60 6.28 13.12
CA GLU A 258 -11.24 5.97 12.72
C GLU A 258 -11.15 4.70 11.86
N GLN A 259 -11.87 3.66 12.29
CA GLN A 259 -11.98 2.38 11.60
C GLN A 259 -13.39 1.79 11.72
N TYR A 260 -13.70 0.81 10.87
CA TYR A 260 -15.02 0.15 10.82
C TYR A 260 -14.90 -1.36 11.04
N SER A 261 -15.89 -1.94 11.72
CA SER A 261 -15.94 -3.37 11.98
C SER A 261 -16.14 -4.14 10.68
N GLN A 262 -15.26 -5.12 10.46
CA GLN A 262 -15.31 -6.09 9.39
C GLN A 262 -16.42 -7.15 9.52
N VAL A 263 -17.15 -7.17 10.64
CA VAL A 263 -18.25 -8.09 10.92
C VAL A 263 -19.60 -7.44 10.59
N ASN A 264 -19.81 -6.21 11.04
CA ASN A 264 -21.13 -5.55 10.98
C ASN A 264 -21.08 -4.09 10.51
N GLY A 265 -19.93 -3.60 10.06
CA GLY A 265 -19.76 -2.25 9.54
C GLY A 265 -19.81 -1.13 10.57
N LYS A 266 -20.02 -1.43 11.88
CA LYS A 266 -20.08 -0.41 12.93
C LYS A 266 -18.77 0.35 13.06
N GLY A 267 -18.85 1.66 13.24
CA GLY A 267 -17.70 2.49 13.59
C GLY A 267 -17.05 2.04 14.90
N ARG A 268 -15.72 2.13 14.99
CA ARG A 268 -14.92 1.76 16.17
C ARG A 268 -13.81 2.78 16.42
N ARG A 269 -13.32 2.78 17.67
CA ARG A 269 -12.19 3.61 18.16
C ARG A 269 -12.50 5.11 18.11
N ALA A 270 -11.54 5.95 17.75
CA ALA A 270 -11.67 7.39 17.86
C ALA A 270 -12.85 7.94 17.03
N HIS A 271 -13.60 8.87 17.63
CA HIS A 271 -14.64 9.68 17.01
C HIS A 271 -14.78 11.02 17.75
N PRO A 272 -15.14 12.12 17.09
CA PRO A 272 -15.26 12.27 15.64
C PRO A 272 -13.91 12.07 14.95
N PHE A 273 -13.88 11.33 13.84
CA PHE A 273 -12.67 11.12 13.04
C PHE A 273 -12.89 11.57 11.60
N SER A 274 -12.95 12.88 11.40
CA SER A 274 -12.84 13.50 10.07
C SER A 274 -11.37 13.61 9.62
N GLY A 275 -10.51 12.67 10.05
CA GLY A 275 -9.19 12.42 9.47
C GLY A 275 -9.33 11.72 8.12
N TRP A 276 -8.61 10.63 7.88
CA TRP A 276 -8.72 9.92 6.59
C TRP A 276 -10.12 9.36 6.27
N SER A 277 -11.01 9.21 7.26
CA SER A 277 -12.39 8.80 6.96
C SER A 277 -13.18 9.86 6.18
N ALA A 278 -12.72 11.11 6.17
CA ALA A 278 -13.26 12.16 5.29
C ALA A 278 -12.99 11.91 3.79
N LEU A 279 -12.05 11.01 3.44
CA LEU A 279 -11.78 10.61 2.05
C LEU A 279 -13.01 10.00 1.36
N VAL A 280 -14.04 9.60 2.11
CA VAL A 280 -15.34 9.19 1.55
C VAL A 280 -15.95 10.26 0.65
N VAL A 281 -15.70 11.54 0.91
CA VAL A 281 -16.15 12.64 0.04
C VAL A 281 -15.51 12.56 -1.34
N LEU A 282 -14.20 12.29 -1.39
CA LEU A 282 -13.47 12.09 -2.65
C LEU A 282 -13.92 10.82 -3.36
N MET A 283 -14.15 9.73 -2.61
CA MET A 283 -14.69 8.49 -3.17
C MET A 283 -16.08 8.72 -3.79
N MET A 284 -16.97 9.47 -3.12
CA MET A 284 -18.30 9.80 -3.67
C MET A 284 -18.19 10.67 -4.93
N ALA A 285 -17.25 11.61 -4.97
CA ALA A 285 -17.01 12.47 -6.13
C ALA A 285 -16.19 11.81 -7.25
N GLU A 286 -15.64 10.61 -7.02
CA GLU A 286 -14.72 9.91 -7.93
C GLU A 286 -13.51 10.77 -8.31
N LYS A 287 -13.02 11.56 -7.35
CA LYS A 287 -11.85 12.44 -7.49
C LYS A 287 -10.66 11.79 -6.79
N TYR A 288 -9.88 11.06 -7.56
CA TYR A 288 -8.71 10.33 -7.08
C TYR A 288 -7.41 11.08 -7.34
#